data_AF-A0A1F4AR82-F1
#
_entry.id   AF-A0A1F4AR82-F1
#
_cell.length_a   1.000
_cell.length_b   1.000
_cell.length_c   1.000
_cell.angle_alpha   90.00
_cell.angle_beta   90.00
_cell.angle_gamma   90.00
#
_symmetry.space_group_name_H-M   'P 1'
#
loop_
_entity.id
_entity.type
_entity.pdbx_description
1 polymer ?
#
loop_
_entity_poly.entity_id
_entity_poly.type
_entity_poly.pdbx_seq_one_letter_code
_entity_poly.pdbx_strand_id
1 'polypeptide(L)'
;AGDPNFFVRRGYVHVIANIRGSGKSEGNYPFLAAPEAQDGCELIEWIARQPWCDGNVGMFGVSYFGRIQHFVASLRPPHLKCIFAPWASTDQYRDALYQGGILAQNWAVSWSGALSNIRYQSESRRDWSDAQWKSALARALGDKDLKAHPAVIAALKNPDEGLNPLVADIVLNPLDGPFWDKRKVAYDPIEIPAYIGGDWGIYGLHLPGAFRSWENLRGPKKMMIGPAAYLERPVYQLQYESLRWFDHWLKGMDTGIMEEPPIRVFVRGTHQWKKSTEWPLPETKWTPFYLHEGGRLWEREHFPNGGSSSFSDSPWGREHLEFSTSELVEETEVIGPVLLNFYASTTDDEVLWFVSLREVDAQGKEKVLTRGWLRGSHREVAPDRSKRWEPYHPHTRFEPLVPGRIYEFNIAIVATANLFKAGSRIKLKITCCDDQPDNALEAIAGGHIRRQSGSRVTVFHNDQYPSHLLLPVTAGNVIGTFVSGGHPYF
;
A
#
# COMPACT_ATOMS: atom_id res chain seq x y z
N ALA A 1 5.76 -14.61 13.53
CA ALA A 1 6.04 -16.05 13.51
C ALA A 1 4.86 -16.94 13.95
N GLY A 2 3.77 -16.45 14.55
CA GLY A 2 2.64 -17.31 14.98
C GLY A 2 2.82 -17.88 16.38
N ASP A 3 1.86 -18.68 16.87
CA ASP A 3 1.94 -19.39 18.16
C ASP A 3 2.60 -20.77 17.99
N PRO A 4 3.84 -20.98 18.49
CA PRO A 4 4.50 -22.28 18.41
C PRO A 4 3.76 -23.39 19.16
N ASN A 5 3.13 -23.08 20.31
CA ASN A 5 2.44 -24.10 21.11
C ASN A 5 1.23 -24.67 20.38
N PHE A 6 0.51 -23.82 19.63
CA PHE A 6 -0.63 -24.23 18.83
C PHE A 6 -0.25 -25.28 17.77
N PHE A 7 0.82 -25.04 17.01
CA PHE A 7 1.28 -25.94 15.95
C PHE A 7 1.98 -27.20 16.49
N VAL A 8 2.84 -27.06 17.51
CA VAL A 8 3.60 -28.20 18.07
C VAL A 8 2.66 -29.25 18.67
N ARG A 9 1.60 -28.84 19.38
CA ARG A 9 0.58 -29.76 19.91
C ARG A 9 -0.20 -30.53 18.84
N ARG A 10 -0.06 -30.15 17.57
CA ARG A 10 -0.77 -30.72 16.41
C ARG A 10 0.16 -31.45 15.44
N GLY A 11 1.35 -31.82 15.91
CA GLY A 11 2.30 -32.65 15.16
C GLY A 11 3.14 -31.87 14.14
N TYR A 12 3.37 -30.57 14.37
CA TYR A 12 4.32 -29.76 13.59
C TYR A 12 5.60 -29.50 14.39
N VAL A 13 6.71 -29.31 13.67
CA VAL A 13 7.90 -28.67 14.22
C VAL A 13 7.88 -27.19 13.83
N HIS A 14 8.13 -26.30 14.79
CA HIS A 14 8.18 -24.85 14.54
C HIS A 14 9.60 -24.34 14.73
N VAL A 15 10.20 -23.83 13.66
CA VAL A 15 11.55 -23.25 13.67
C VAL A 15 11.45 -21.73 13.53
N ILE A 16 12.08 -20.99 14.45
CA ILE A 16 12.23 -19.53 14.38
C ILE A 16 13.72 -19.22 14.34
N ALA A 17 14.16 -18.49 13.32
CA ALA A 17 15.55 -18.10 13.14
C ALA A 17 15.72 -16.58 13.16
N ASN A 18 16.89 -16.15 13.65
CA ASN A 18 17.37 -14.79 13.43
C ASN A 18 17.94 -14.70 12.01
N ILE A 19 17.53 -13.70 11.26
CA ILE A 19 18.10 -13.40 9.93
C ILE A 19 19.55 -12.94 10.05
N ARG A 20 20.31 -13.00 8.95
CA ARG A 20 21.68 -12.51 8.86
C ARG A 20 21.81 -11.08 9.41
N GLY A 21 22.84 -10.86 10.21
CA GLY A 21 23.12 -9.58 10.85
C GLY A 21 22.16 -9.17 11.96
N SER A 22 21.29 -10.07 12.42
CA SER A 22 20.37 -9.83 13.54
C SER A 22 20.67 -10.73 14.74
N GLY A 23 20.53 -10.20 15.96
CA GLY A 23 20.73 -10.95 17.19
C GLY A 23 22.08 -11.68 17.19
N LYS A 24 22.04 -13.00 17.35
CA LYS A 24 23.22 -13.88 17.33
C LYS A 24 23.65 -14.35 15.93
N SER A 25 22.88 -14.09 14.87
CA SER A 25 23.23 -14.51 13.51
C SER A 25 24.29 -13.59 12.92
N GLU A 26 25.38 -14.16 12.41
CA GLU A 26 26.54 -13.41 11.88
C GLU A 26 26.23 -12.55 10.65
N GLY A 27 27.23 -11.81 10.16
CA GLY A 27 27.14 -11.00 8.95
C GLY A 27 26.43 -9.65 9.14
N ASN A 28 26.05 -9.06 8.01
CA ASN A 28 25.34 -7.78 7.92
C ASN A 28 23.93 -8.00 7.36
N TYR A 29 22.96 -7.32 7.94
CA TYR A 29 21.58 -7.29 7.51
C TYR A 29 21.48 -6.69 6.10
N PRO A 30 20.89 -7.39 5.12
CA PRO A 30 20.84 -6.91 3.74
C PRO A 30 19.72 -5.87 3.50
N PHE A 31 19.02 -5.42 4.55
CA PHE A 31 17.86 -4.53 4.47
C PHE A 31 16.84 -4.97 3.43
N LEU A 32 16.07 -6.01 3.78
CA LEU A 32 14.94 -6.48 2.98
C LEU A 32 15.33 -6.88 1.54
N ALA A 33 16.60 -7.13 1.26
CA ALA A 33 17.09 -7.44 -0.09
C ALA A 33 17.27 -8.94 -0.33
N ALA A 34 17.50 -9.30 -1.60
CA ALA A 34 17.64 -10.67 -2.09
C ALA A 34 18.50 -11.64 -1.25
N PRO A 35 19.64 -11.26 -0.62
CA PRO A 35 20.42 -12.18 0.21
C PRO A 35 19.63 -12.83 1.35
N GLU A 36 18.63 -12.13 1.90
CA GLU A 36 17.78 -12.67 2.96
C GLU A 36 16.94 -13.86 2.49
N ALA A 37 16.50 -13.83 1.22
CA ALA A 37 15.74 -14.94 0.65
C ALA A 37 16.61 -16.17 0.40
N GLN A 38 17.89 -15.96 0.07
CA GLN A 38 18.86 -17.06 -0.05
C GLN A 38 19.09 -17.73 1.31
N ASP A 39 19.25 -16.94 2.38
CA ASP A 39 19.33 -17.45 3.75
C ASP A 39 18.08 -18.27 4.12
N GLY A 40 16.90 -17.80 3.71
CA GLY A 40 15.65 -18.53 3.89
C GLY A 40 15.61 -19.87 3.14
N CYS A 41 16.15 -19.95 1.93
CA CYS A 41 16.27 -21.19 1.18
C CYS A 41 17.23 -22.17 1.85
N GLU A 42 18.41 -21.70 2.24
CA GLU A 42 19.40 -22.53 2.95
C GLU A 42 18.83 -23.08 4.27
N LEU A 43 18.09 -22.26 5.01
CA LEU A 43 17.41 -22.69 6.23
C LEU A 43 16.36 -23.78 5.95
N ILE A 44 15.54 -23.63 4.90
CA ILE A 44 14.54 -24.64 4.51
C ILE A 44 15.21 -25.96 4.15
N GLU A 45 16.28 -25.92 3.37
CA GLU A 45 17.01 -27.12 2.96
C GLU A 45 17.77 -27.77 4.13
N TRP A 46 18.23 -26.98 5.10
CA TRP A 46 18.79 -27.49 6.34
C TRP A 46 17.71 -28.18 7.19
N ILE A 47 16.54 -27.55 7.36
CA ILE A 47 15.38 -28.11 8.09
C ILE A 47 15.00 -29.47 7.49
N ALA A 48 14.89 -29.55 6.17
CA ALA A 48 14.47 -30.76 5.46
C ALA A 48 15.43 -31.96 5.64
N ARG A 49 16.69 -31.72 6.00
CA ARG A 49 17.69 -32.77 6.26
C ARG A 49 17.72 -33.27 7.70
N GLN A 50 16.97 -32.64 8.61
CA GLN A 50 16.97 -33.03 10.01
C GLN A 50 16.17 -34.31 10.23
N PRO A 51 16.56 -35.19 11.17
CA PRO A 51 15.88 -36.46 11.42
C PRO A 51 14.43 -36.32 11.92
N TRP A 52 14.04 -35.12 12.34
CA TRP A 52 12.68 -34.80 12.79
C TRP A 52 11.80 -34.16 11.72
N CYS A 53 12.32 -33.93 10.50
CA CYS A 53 11.55 -33.39 9.38
C CYS A 53 11.22 -34.51 8.39
N ASP A 54 10.00 -34.52 7.89
CA ASP A 54 9.50 -35.45 6.87
C ASP A 54 9.74 -34.95 5.43
N GLY A 55 10.51 -33.86 5.27
CA GLY A 55 10.79 -33.22 3.98
C GLY A 55 9.75 -32.19 3.53
N ASN A 56 8.67 -31.97 4.30
CA ASN A 56 7.65 -30.97 3.98
C ASN A 56 7.81 -29.73 4.85
N VAL A 57 8.24 -28.62 4.25
CA VAL A 57 8.41 -27.35 4.97
C VAL A 57 7.38 -26.34 4.48
N GLY A 58 6.70 -25.68 5.42
CA GLY A 58 5.87 -24.52 5.15
C GLY A 58 6.38 -23.31 5.93
N MET A 59 6.10 -22.12 5.42
CA MET A 59 6.41 -20.88 6.13
C MET A 59 5.15 -20.22 6.66
N PHE A 60 5.26 -19.55 7.81
CA PHE A 60 4.17 -18.83 8.45
C PHE A 60 4.61 -17.46 8.95
N GLY A 61 3.75 -16.46 8.78
CA GLY A 61 3.83 -15.22 9.52
C GLY A 61 3.24 -14.04 8.78
N VAL A 62 3.25 -12.90 9.48
CA VAL A 62 2.66 -11.64 9.03
C VAL A 62 3.70 -10.55 8.96
N SER A 63 3.38 -9.45 8.26
CA SER A 63 4.26 -8.28 8.14
C SER A 63 5.62 -8.69 7.57
N TYR A 64 6.72 -8.39 8.27
CA TYR A 64 8.06 -8.85 7.90
C TYR A 64 8.13 -10.34 7.56
N PHE A 65 7.53 -11.19 8.40
CA PHE A 65 7.51 -12.64 8.19
C PHE A 65 6.64 -13.04 6.99
N GLY A 66 5.59 -12.29 6.67
CA GLY A 66 4.79 -12.51 5.46
C GLY A 66 5.54 -12.08 4.20
N ARG A 67 6.26 -10.96 4.27
CA ARG A 67 7.09 -10.46 3.18
C ARG A 67 8.15 -11.49 2.77
N ILE A 68 9.01 -11.90 3.70
CA ILE A 68 10.16 -12.76 3.36
C ILE A 68 9.74 -14.07 2.68
N GLN A 69 8.57 -14.61 3.01
CA GLN A 69 8.00 -15.80 2.38
C GLN A 69 7.87 -15.67 0.86
N HIS A 70 7.45 -14.51 0.35
CA HIS A 70 7.31 -14.28 -1.08
C HIS A 70 8.67 -14.29 -1.79
N PHE A 71 9.70 -13.72 -1.16
CA PHE A 71 11.06 -13.69 -1.71
C PHE A 71 11.71 -15.07 -1.67
N VAL A 72 11.50 -15.84 -0.60
CA VAL A 72 11.99 -17.22 -0.53
C VAL A 72 11.28 -18.08 -1.57
N ALA A 73 9.96 -17.92 -1.72
CA ALA A 73 9.19 -18.63 -2.73
C ALA A 73 9.65 -18.31 -4.17
N SER A 74 10.13 -17.10 -4.45
CA SER A 74 10.68 -16.76 -5.79
C SER A 74 11.98 -17.48 -6.12
N LEU A 75 12.65 -18.09 -5.14
CA LEU A 75 13.82 -18.92 -5.36
C LEU A 75 13.49 -20.43 -5.44
N ARG A 76 12.23 -20.81 -5.22
CA ARG A 76 11.71 -22.19 -5.36
C ARG A 76 12.54 -23.28 -4.64
N PRO A 77 12.81 -23.15 -3.33
CA PRO A 77 13.49 -24.23 -2.60
C PRO A 77 12.67 -25.53 -2.65
N PRO A 78 13.26 -26.69 -3.03
CA PRO A 78 12.52 -27.94 -3.30
C PRO A 78 11.63 -28.45 -2.15
N HIS A 79 12.02 -28.18 -0.90
CA HIS A 79 11.27 -28.65 0.27
C HIS A 79 10.21 -27.66 0.77
N LEU A 80 10.10 -26.46 0.18
CA LEU A 80 9.03 -25.51 0.48
C LEU A 80 7.75 -25.89 -0.26
N LYS A 81 6.75 -26.35 0.47
CA LYS A 81 5.49 -26.85 -0.09
C LYS A 81 4.36 -25.84 -0.09
N CYS A 82 4.39 -24.86 0.82
CA CYS A 82 3.43 -23.76 0.83
C CYS A 82 3.90 -22.58 1.69
N ILE A 83 3.35 -21.40 1.43
CA ILE A 83 3.50 -20.20 2.28
C ILE A 83 2.15 -19.75 2.84
N PHE A 84 2.14 -19.27 4.07
CA PHE A 84 1.02 -18.57 4.71
C PHE A 84 1.49 -17.17 5.10
N ALA A 85 1.29 -16.24 4.18
CA ALA A 85 1.91 -14.92 4.12
C ALA A 85 0.92 -13.74 4.06
N PRO A 86 -0.10 -13.66 4.94
CA PRO A 86 -0.96 -12.49 4.99
C PRO A 86 -0.22 -11.28 5.59
N TRP A 87 -0.75 -10.08 5.35
CA TRP A 87 -0.15 -8.79 5.71
C TRP A 87 1.29 -8.63 5.19
N ALA A 88 1.55 -8.98 3.94
CA ALA A 88 2.88 -8.87 3.34
C ALA A 88 2.98 -7.66 2.40
N SER A 89 3.97 -6.79 2.61
CA SER A 89 4.40 -5.86 1.54
C SER A 89 5.28 -6.60 0.53
N THR A 90 5.21 -6.21 -0.74
CA THR A 90 5.91 -6.91 -1.84
C THR A 90 6.74 -5.99 -2.72
N ASP A 91 6.60 -4.68 -2.57
CA ASP A 91 7.43 -3.64 -3.19
C ASP A 91 7.72 -2.57 -2.13
N GLN A 92 8.93 -2.58 -1.54
CA GLN A 92 9.21 -1.65 -0.42
C GLN A 92 9.24 -0.18 -0.82
N TYR A 93 9.50 0.13 -2.09
CA TYR A 93 9.42 1.50 -2.57
C TYR A 93 7.96 1.97 -2.47
N ARG A 94 7.04 1.25 -3.13
CA ARG A 94 5.64 1.66 -3.27
C ARG A 94 4.81 1.45 -2.00
N ASP A 95 5.10 0.39 -1.26
CA ASP A 95 4.23 -0.06 -0.17
C ASP A 95 4.56 0.68 1.14
N ALA A 96 5.82 1.08 1.35
CA ALA A 96 6.28 1.53 2.66
C ALA A 96 7.00 2.89 2.64
N LEU A 97 7.97 3.07 1.74
CA LEU A 97 8.98 4.13 1.91
C LEU A 97 8.75 5.34 1.00
N TYR A 98 8.17 5.12 -0.18
CA TYR A 98 7.85 6.14 -1.19
C TYR A 98 6.46 5.92 -1.79
N GLN A 99 5.41 6.29 -1.06
CA GLN A 99 4.03 6.16 -1.54
C GLN A 99 3.75 7.21 -2.61
N GLY A 100 3.47 6.76 -3.84
CA GLY A 100 3.34 7.65 -4.99
C GLY A 100 4.61 8.46 -5.30
N GLY A 101 5.78 8.04 -4.82
CA GLY A 101 7.03 8.81 -4.93
C GLY A 101 7.26 9.84 -3.80
N ILE A 102 6.39 9.87 -2.77
CA ILE A 102 6.52 10.75 -1.61
C ILE A 102 7.18 9.98 -0.46
N LEU A 103 8.28 10.50 0.08
CA LEU A 103 9.01 9.86 1.18
C LEU A 103 8.13 9.80 2.45
N ALA A 104 7.81 8.59 2.91
CA ALA A 104 7.18 8.31 4.19
C ALA A 104 8.24 8.36 5.32
N GLN A 105 8.73 9.56 5.65
CA GLN A 105 9.92 9.73 6.49
C GLN A 105 9.77 9.16 7.91
N ASN A 106 8.57 9.20 8.49
CA ASN A 106 8.33 8.56 9.79
C ASN A 106 8.63 7.07 9.70
N TRP A 107 8.26 6.41 8.60
CA TRP A 107 8.50 4.99 8.45
C TRP A 107 9.99 4.70 8.30
N ALA A 108 10.69 5.49 7.48
CA ALA A 108 12.15 5.37 7.31
C ALA A 108 12.92 5.47 8.64
N VAL A 109 12.56 6.43 9.50
CA VAL A 109 13.24 6.65 10.78
C VAL A 109 12.76 5.67 11.86
N SER A 110 11.44 5.55 12.07
CA SER A 110 10.90 4.75 13.18
C SER A 110 11.17 3.26 13.01
N TRP A 111 11.17 2.73 11.78
CA TRP A 111 11.50 1.33 11.55
C TRP A 111 12.93 1.03 11.96
N SER A 112 13.87 1.89 11.57
CA SER A 112 15.28 1.73 11.93
C SER A 112 15.43 1.70 13.46
N GLY A 113 14.72 2.55 14.20
CA GLY A 113 14.73 2.54 15.66
C GLY A 113 14.06 1.32 16.30
N ALA A 114 13.12 0.66 15.61
CA ALA A 114 12.44 -0.55 16.09
C ALA A 114 13.27 -1.83 15.88
N LEU A 115 14.33 -1.76 15.07
CA LEU A 115 15.25 -2.86 14.82
C LEU A 115 16.27 -2.99 15.96
N SER A 116 16.14 -4.04 16.77
CA SER A 116 17.11 -4.33 17.84
C SER A 116 18.22 -5.26 17.36
N ASN A 117 19.46 -4.94 17.71
CA ASN A 117 20.64 -5.78 17.43
C ASN A 117 20.84 -6.11 15.94
N ILE A 118 20.54 -5.14 15.07
CA ILE A 118 20.81 -5.22 13.63
C ILE A 118 22.16 -4.58 13.32
N ARG A 119 22.98 -5.30 12.54
CA ARG A 119 24.22 -4.79 11.92
C ARG A 119 23.94 -4.45 10.47
N TYR A 120 23.90 -3.16 10.13
CA TYR A 120 23.67 -2.72 8.76
C TYR A 120 24.90 -1.98 8.21
N GLN A 121 25.18 -2.19 6.93
CA GLN A 121 26.19 -1.43 6.18
C GLN A 121 25.52 -0.84 4.95
N SER A 122 25.72 0.46 4.73
CA SER A 122 25.13 1.17 3.58
C SER A 122 25.60 0.54 2.27
N GLU A 123 24.63 0.12 1.45
CA GLU A 123 24.87 -0.32 0.08
C GLU A 123 25.29 0.85 -0.79
N SER A 124 24.70 2.03 -0.62
CA SER A 124 25.04 3.19 -1.45
C SER A 124 26.47 3.67 -1.17
N ARG A 125 26.91 3.66 0.09
CA ARG A 125 28.30 4.00 0.46
C ARG A 125 29.30 2.99 -0.10
N ARG A 126 28.92 1.71 -0.18
CA ARG A 126 29.75 0.63 -0.75
C ARG A 126 29.81 0.70 -2.28
N ASP A 127 28.67 0.94 -2.93
CA ASP A 127 28.51 0.78 -4.37
C ASP A 127 28.77 2.07 -5.17
N TRP A 128 28.66 3.25 -4.54
CA TRP A 128 28.90 4.54 -5.21
C TRP A 128 30.34 5.03 -5.02
N SER A 129 30.82 5.80 -6.01
CA SER A 129 32.06 6.58 -5.82
C SER A 129 31.90 7.63 -4.72
N ASP A 130 33.01 8.04 -4.11
CA ASP A 130 33.02 9.11 -3.10
C ASP A 130 32.38 10.41 -3.62
N ALA A 131 32.54 10.72 -4.91
CA ALA A 131 31.93 11.90 -5.53
C ALA A 131 30.40 11.78 -5.61
N GLN A 132 29.88 10.62 -6.02
CA GLN A 132 28.44 10.36 -6.06
C GLN A 132 27.82 10.44 -4.67
N TRP A 133 28.44 9.77 -3.69
CA TRP A 133 27.99 9.79 -2.29
C TRP A 133 27.94 11.21 -1.72
N LYS A 134 29.04 11.97 -1.83
CA LYS A 134 29.10 13.36 -1.32
C LYS A 134 28.09 14.27 -2.02
N SER A 135 27.92 14.12 -3.33
CA SER A 135 26.95 14.90 -4.11
C SER A 135 25.51 14.60 -3.69
N ALA A 136 25.15 13.32 -3.56
CA ALA A 136 23.82 12.91 -3.13
C ALA A 136 23.52 13.39 -1.71
N LEU A 137 24.50 13.24 -0.80
CA LEU A 137 24.37 13.69 0.59
C LEU A 137 24.20 15.21 0.69
N ALA A 138 25.01 15.97 -0.03
CA ALA A 138 24.92 17.43 -0.07
C ALA A 138 23.55 17.90 -0.62
N ARG A 139 23.02 17.22 -1.64
CA ARG A 139 21.69 17.50 -2.20
C ARG A 139 20.59 17.25 -1.17
N ALA A 140 20.61 16.08 -0.50
CA ALA A 140 19.63 15.74 0.52
C ALA A 140 19.69 16.67 1.74
N LEU A 141 20.90 17.03 2.21
CA LEU A 141 21.10 18.01 3.26
C LEU A 141 20.72 19.44 2.84
N GLY A 142 20.69 19.73 1.53
CA GLY A 142 20.27 21.00 0.96
C GLY A 142 18.77 21.15 0.78
N ASP A 143 18.06 20.03 0.63
CA ASP A 143 16.62 19.96 0.35
C ASP A 143 15.77 20.62 1.46
N LYS A 144 14.94 21.59 1.07
CA LYS A 144 14.11 22.37 1.99
C LYS A 144 13.05 21.51 2.68
N ASP A 145 12.50 20.51 1.99
CA ASP A 145 11.44 19.66 2.51
C ASP A 145 12.03 18.66 3.51
N LEU A 146 13.19 18.07 3.22
CA LEU A 146 13.89 17.19 4.17
C LEU A 146 14.37 17.94 5.43
N LYS A 147 14.80 19.20 5.29
CA LYS A 147 15.24 20.03 6.44
C LYS A 147 14.17 20.21 7.52
N ALA A 148 12.89 20.10 7.17
CA ALA A 148 11.80 20.17 8.13
C ALA A 148 11.66 18.91 9.00
N HIS A 149 12.50 17.89 8.80
CA HIS A 149 12.48 16.62 9.53
C HIS A 149 13.83 16.38 10.26
N PRO A 150 13.96 16.82 11.52
CA PRO A 150 15.23 16.79 12.26
C PRO A 150 15.87 15.40 12.36
N ALA A 151 15.07 14.34 12.53
CA ALA A 151 15.59 12.98 12.64
C ALA A 151 16.22 12.48 11.33
N VAL A 152 15.65 12.83 10.18
CA VAL A 152 16.23 12.54 8.86
C VAL A 152 17.55 13.30 8.70
N ILE A 153 17.56 14.60 9.01
CA ILE A 153 18.78 15.42 8.90
C ILE A 153 19.88 14.95 9.85
N ALA A 154 19.54 14.52 11.07
CA ALA A 154 20.50 13.96 12.01
C ALA A 154 21.15 12.70 11.45
N ALA A 155 20.35 11.78 10.88
CA ALA A 155 20.88 10.58 10.25
C ALA A 155 21.77 10.88 9.04
N LEU A 156 21.40 11.86 8.20
CA LEU A 156 22.23 12.28 7.07
C LEU A 156 23.54 12.98 7.49
N LYS A 157 23.56 13.70 8.61
CA LYS A 157 24.79 14.32 9.13
C LYS A 157 25.76 13.30 9.70
N ASN A 158 25.23 12.21 10.25
CA ASN A 158 25.98 11.14 10.89
C ASN A 158 25.71 9.79 10.22
N PRO A 159 25.95 9.64 8.89
CA PRO A 159 25.45 8.51 8.12
C PRO A 159 26.16 7.19 8.44
N ASP A 160 27.23 7.20 9.23
CA ASP A 160 27.99 6.02 9.64
C ASP A 160 27.66 5.56 11.08
N GLU A 161 26.80 6.29 11.81
CA GLU A 161 26.48 5.99 13.20
C GLU A 161 25.26 5.07 13.35
N GLY A 162 25.42 3.96 14.06
CA GLY A 162 24.30 3.06 14.41
C GLY A 162 23.52 2.58 13.19
N LEU A 163 22.21 2.89 13.15
CA LEU A 163 21.33 2.57 12.03
C LEU A 163 21.05 3.77 11.11
N ASN A 164 21.75 4.89 11.29
CA ASN A 164 21.69 6.01 10.35
C ASN A 164 22.07 5.64 8.90
N PRO A 165 22.99 4.70 8.62
CA PRO A 165 23.28 4.32 7.24
C PRO A 165 22.05 3.78 6.50
N LEU A 166 21.11 3.16 7.22
CA LEU A 166 19.85 2.66 6.66
C LEU A 166 18.94 3.82 6.22
N VAL A 167 18.79 4.82 7.09
CA VAL A 167 18.02 6.03 6.77
C VAL A 167 18.68 6.79 5.62
N ALA A 168 20.02 6.89 5.61
CA ALA A 168 20.75 7.50 4.51
C ALA A 168 20.49 6.78 3.18
N ASP A 169 20.60 5.46 3.14
CA ASP A 169 20.33 4.69 1.92
C ASP A 169 18.89 4.88 1.40
N ILE A 170 17.89 4.91 2.28
CA ILE A 170 16.50 5.18 1.91
C ILE A 170 16.40 6.56 1.26
N VAL A 171 16.90 7.61 1.92
CA VAL A 171 16.73 9.01 1.49
C VAL A 171 17.53 9.34 0.23
N LEU A 172 18.74 8.76 0.10
CA LEU A 172 19.62 9.01 -1.04
C LEU A 172 19.18 8.28 -2.31
N ASN A 173 18.27 7.30 -2.21
CA ASN A 173 17.67 6.59 -3.33
C ASN A 173 16.17 6.95 -3.51
N PRO A 174 15.82 8.18 -3.92
CA PRO A 174 14.41 8.60 -3.98
C PRO A 174 13.64 8.12 -5.22
N LEU A 175 14.33 7.55 -6.21
CA LEU A 175 13.75 7.03 -7.44
C LEU A 175 13.69 5.52 -7.39
N ASP A 176 12.64 4.95 -7.98
CA ASP A 176 12.49 3.51 -8.10
C ASP A 176 13.49 2.94 -9.13
N GLY A 177 14.49 2.21 -8.66
CA GLY A 177 15.63 1.78 -9.47
C GLY A 177 16.48 0.71 -8.78
N PRO A 178 17.78 0.57 -9.12
CA PRO A 178 18.60 -0.60 -8.73
C PRO A 178 18.66 -0.90 -7.23
N PHE A 179 18.58 0.13 -6.38
CA PHE A 179 18.49 -0.06 -4.92
C PHE A 179 17.18 -0.71 -4.51
N TRP A 180 16.05 -0.31 -5.10
CA TRP A 180 14.72 -0.82 -4.78
C TRP A 180 14.39 -2.12 -5.51
N ASP A 181 14.97 -2.39 -6.67
CA ASP A 181 14.73 -3.60 -7.44
C ASP A 181 15.04 -4.87 -6.62
N LYS A 182 16.08 -4.81 -5.78
CA LYS A 182 16.45 -5.91 -4.86
C LYS A 182 15.43 -6.14 -3.74
N ARG A 183 14.48 -5.21 -3.54
CA ARG A 183 13.49 -5.15 -2.46
C ARG A 183 12.06 -5.36 -2.96
N LYS A 184 11.91 -5.79 -4.21
CA LYS A 184 10.65 -6.17 -4.86
C LYS A 184 10.57 -7.68 -5.06
N VAL A 185 9.39 -8.25 -4.91
CA VAL A 185 9.15 -9.67 -5.18
C VAL A 185 9.27 -9.93 -6.68
N ALA A 186 10.06 -10.92 -7.07
CA ALA A 186 10.09 -11.47 -8.43
C ALA A 186 9.04 -12.60 -8.54
N TYR A 187 7.85 -12.30 -9.06
CA TYR A 187 6.76 -13.27 -9.11
C TYR A 187 6.90 -14.34 -10.20
N ASP A 188 7.64 -14.06 -11.28
CA ASP A 188 7.82 -14.95 -12.43
C ASP A 188 8.91 -16.02 -12.17
N PRO A 189 8.80 -16.75 -11.04
CA PRO A 189 8.66 -18.21 -11.13
C PRO A 189 7.80 -18.83 -10.01
N ILE A 190 7.01 -18.06 -9.26
CA ILE A 190 6.35 -18.55 -8.04
C ILE A 190 5.14 -19.44 -8.37
N GLU A 191 5.35 -20.75 -8.24
CA GLU A 191 4.32 -21.78 -8.35
C GLU A 191 3.95 -22.40 -6.99
N ILE A 192 4.66 -22.02 -5.92
CA ILE A 192 4.42 -22.52 -4.57
C ILE A 192 3.03 -22.06 -4.10
N PRO A 193 2.21 -22.97 -3.54
CA PRO A 193 0.94 -22.63 -2.94
C PRO A 193 1.04 -21.48 -1.93
N ALA A 194 0.21 -20.45 -2.09
CA ALA A 194 0.28 -19.25 -1.28
C ALA A 194 -1.07 -18.84 -0.69
N TYR A 195 -1.12 -18.71 0.63
CA TYR A 195 -2.21 -18.03 1.31
C TYR A 195 -1.78 -16.60 1.63
N ILE A 196 -2.45 -15.62 1.03
CA ILE A 196 -2.15 -14.19 1.13
C ILE A 196 -3.34 -13.41 1.67
N GLY A 197 -3.18 -12.11 1.89
CA GLY A 197 -4.28 -11.25 2.31
C GLY A 197 -3.86 -10.22 3.34
N GLY A 198 -4.81 -9.79 4.17
CA GLY A 198 -4.60 -8.78 5.19
C GLY A 198 -5.92 -8.24 5.70
N ASP A 199 -5.99 -6.92 5.90
CA ASP A 199 -7.21 -6.23 6.29
C ASP A 199 -7.33 -4.84 5.67
N TRP A 200 -8.53 -4.26 5.77
CA TRP A 200 -8.83 -2.92 5.25
C TRP A 200 -8.21 -1.76 6.02
N GLY A 201 -7.66 -2.00 7.22
CA GLY A 201 -7.05 -0.97 8.07
C GLY A 201 -5.61 -0.68 7.72
N ILE A 202 -4.85 -1.66 7.20
CA ILE A 202 -3.43 -1.49 6.85
C ILE A 202 -3.26 -1.18 5.35
N TYR A 203 -4.01 -0.16 4.88
CA TYR A 203 -3.99 0.28 3.49
C TYR A 203 -2.69 1.01 3.09
N GLY A 204 -2.03 1.67 4.04
CA GLY A 204 -0.75 2.35 3.82
C GLY A 204 0.49 1.47 4.00
N LEU A 205 0.36 0.14 3.96
CA LEU A 205 1.54 -0.75 4.01
C LEU A 205 1.31 -2.12 3.34
N HIS A 206 0.42 -2.94 3.90
CA HIS A 206 0.34 -4.35 3.53
C HIS A 206 -0.71 -4.65 2.47
N LEU A 207 -1.82 -3.90 2.47
CA LEU A 207 -2.96 -4.17 1.60
C LEU A 207 -2.62 -4.11 0.10
N PRO A 208 -1.82 -3.14 -0.41
CA PRO A 208 -1.43 -3.13 -1.83
C PRO A 208 -0.66 -4.39 -2.23
N GLY A 209 0.20 -4.88 -1.33
CA GLY A 209 0.98 -6.10 -1.56
C GLY A 209 0.11 -7.34 -1.74
N ALA A 210 -1.03 -7.45 -1.03
CA ALA A 210 -1.96 -8.57 -1.18
C ALA A 210 -2.58 -8.63 -2.57
N PHE A 211 -3.08 -7.51 -3.10
CA PHE A 211 -3.67 -7.47 -4.44
C PHE A 211 -2.62 -7.68 -5.53
N ARG A 212 -1.42 -7.10 -5.36
CA ARG A 212 -0.28 -7.37 -6.26
C ARG A 212 0.10 -8.86 -6.27
N SER A 213 0.16 -9.51 -5.11
CA SER A 213 0.41 -10.94 -5.02
C SER A 213 -0.70 -11.76 -5.69
N TRP A 214 -1.96 -11.40 -5.47
CA TRP A 214 -3.08 -12.08 -6.11
C TRP A 214 -2.97 -12.06 -7.63
N GLU A 215 -2.59 -10.95 -8.23
CA GLU A 215 -2.49 -10.84 -9.69
C GLU A 215 -1.31 -11.60 -10.27
N ASN A 216 -0.18 -11.63 -9.56
CA ASN A 216 1.09 -12.09 -10.14
C ASN A 216 1.48 -13.52 -9.75
N LEU A 217 0.96 -14.08 -8.65
CA LEU A 217 1.23 -15.47 -8.27
C LEU A 217 0.58 -16.46 -9.26
N ARG A 218 1.32 -17.48 -9.70
CA ARG A 218 0.83 -18.49 -10.66
C ARG A 218 0.39 -19.80 -10.01
N GLY A 219 0.95 -20.13 -8.85
CA GLY A 219 0.58 -21.32 -8.08
C GLY A 219 -0.83 -21.27 -7.47
N PRO A 220 -1.28 -22.39 -6.86
CA PRO A 220 -2.52 -22.42 -6.08
C PRO A 220 -2.52 -21.31 -5.02
N LYS A 221 -3.57 -20.49 -4.98
CA LYS A 221 -3.58 -19.32 -4.11
C LYS A 221 -4.94 -19.04 -3.50
N LYS A 222 -4.92 -18.50 -2.27
CA LYS A 222 -6.09 -17.96 -1.58
C LYS A 222 -5.78 -16.56 -1.06
N MET A 223 -6.75 -15.66 -1.15
CA MET A 223 -6.66 -14.29 -0.63
C MET A 223 -7.83 -14.03 0.34
N MET A 224 -7.50 -13.54 1.52
CA MET A 224 -8.49 -13.11 2.50
C MET A 224 -8.22 -11.69 2.99
N ILE A 225 -9.17 -10.77 2.78
CA ILE A 225 -9.10 -9.40 3.28
C ILE A 225 -10.18 -9.20 4.35
N GLY A 226 -9.76 -9.09 5.61
CA GLY A 226 -10.64 -8.96 6.76
C GLY A 226 -10.96 -7.52 7.16
N PRO A 227 -11.80 -7.34 8.21
CA PRO A 227 -11.94 -6.05 8.87
C PRO A 227 -10.61 -5.61 9.46
N ALA A 228 -10.42 -4.30 9.66
CA ALA A 228 -9.25 -3.74 10.31
C ALA A 228 -8.96 -4.50 11.62
N ALA A 229 -7.78 -5.10 11.71
CA ALA A 229 -7.43 -6.01 12.80
C ALA A 229 -6.16 -5.57 13.51
N TYR A 230 -6.20 -5.59 14.83
CA TYR A 230 -4.97 -5.53 15.64
C TYR A 230 -4.34 -6.92 15.67
N LEU A 231 -3.08 -7.01 15.22
CA LEU A 231 -2.32 -8.26 15.21
C LEU A 231 -1.66 -8.47 16.56
N GLU A 232 -2.34 -9.20 17.44
CA GLU A 232 -1.78 -9.59 18.74
C GLU A 232 -0.56 -10.51 18.57
N ARG A 233 0.37 -10.48 19.54
CA ARG A 233 1.62 -11.23 19.49
C ARG A 233 1.67 -12.27 20.63
N PRO A 234 1.91 -13.56 20.36
CA PRO A 234 2.06 -14.15 19.03
C PRO A 234 0.76 -14.07 18.21
N VAL A 235 0.90 -14.05 16.88
CA VAL A 235 -0.25 -13.93 15.97
C VAL A 235 -1.04 -15.24 15.99
N TYR A 236 -2.16 -15.25 16.69
CA TYR A 236 -3.13 -16.35 16.71
C TYR A 236 -4.27 -16.12 15.71
N GLN A 237 -4.43 -14.89 15.22
CA GLN A 237 -5.37 -14.57 14.16
C GLN A 237 -5.03 -15.47 12.97
N LEU A 238 -6.03 -16.22 12.48
CA LEU A 238 -5.89 -17.20 11.40
C LEU A 238 -5.10 -18.48 11.72
N GLN A 239 -4.83 -18.80 12.99
CA GLN A 239 -4.12 -20.04 13.32
C GLN A 239 -4.88 -21.32 12.88
N TYR A 240 -6.21 -21.33 12.98
CA TYR A 240 -7.03 -22.44 12.49
C TYR A 240 -7.09 -22.50 10.97
N GLU A 241 -7.13 -21.35 10.31
CA GLU A 241 -7.13 -21.29 8.85
C GLU A 241 -5.78 -21.73 8.28
N SER A 242 -4.68 -21.25 8.86
CA SER A 242 -3.33 -21.71 8.53
C SER A 242 -3.11 -23.17 8.86
N LEU A 243 -3.69 -23.70 9.94
CA LEU A 243 -3.67 -25.14 10.20
C LEU A 243 -4.33 -25.94 9.08
N ARG A 244 -5.52 -25.54 8.61
CA ARG A 244 -6.20 -26.21 7.48
C ARG A 244 -5.37 -26.15 6.19
N TRP A 245 -4.69 -25.02 5.98
CA TRP A 245 -3.78 -24.83 4.85
C TRP A 245 -2.55 -25.75 4.94
N PHE A 246 -1.91 -25.81 6.11
CA PHE A 246 -0.74 -26.65 6.34
C PHE A 246 -1.09 -28.14 6.36
N ASP A 247 -2.20 -28.54 6.98
CA ASP A 247 -2.63 -29.94 6.98
C ASP A 247 -2.89 -30.42 5.55
N HIS A 248 -3.39 -29.55 4.68
CA HIS A 248 -3.53 -29.85 3.25
C HIS A 248 -2.18 -29.99 2.53
N TRP A 249 -1.34 -28.96 2.54
CA TRP A 249 -0.11 -28.92 1.73
C TRP A 249 1.08 -29.66 2.32
N LEU A 250 1.15 -29.81 3.64
CA LEU A 250 2.29 -30.44 4.34
C LEU A 250 1.99 -31.88 4.76
N LYS A 251 0.72 -32.23 5.04
CA LYS A 251 0.33 -33.58 5.47
C LYS A 251 -0.54 -34.34 4.47
N GLY A 252 -0.94 -33.71 3.36
CA GLY A 252 -1.80 -34.32 2.35
C GLY A 252 -3.22 -34.62 2.86
N MET A 253 -3.68 -33.93 3.90
CA MET A 253 -5.02 -34.12 4.45
C MET A 253 -6.06 -33.40 3.59
N ASP A 254 -7.22 -34.03 3.39
CA ASP A 254 -8.36 -33.33 2.83
C ASP A 254 -9.03 -32.45 3.90
N THR A 255 -8.81 -31.14 3.79
CA THR A 255 -9.39 -30.14 4.70
C THR A 255 -10.54 -29.37 4.07
N GLY A 256 -10.93 -29.72 2.83
CA GLY A 256 -11.87 -28.97 1.99
C GLY A 256 -11.42 -27.55 1.63
N ILE A 257 -10.22 -27.11 2.07
CA ILE A 257 -9.81 -25.70 1.92
C ILE A 257 -9.73 -25.31 0.45
N MET A 258 -9.34 -26.21 -0.45
CA MET A 258 -9.22 -25.92 -1.88
C MET A 258 -10.55 -25.90 -2.63
N GLU A 259 -11.62 -26.43 -2.06
CA GLU A 259 -12.98 -26.40 -2.63
C GLU A 259 -13.67 -25.04 -2.38
N GLU A 260 -13.19 -24.28 -1.40
CA GLU A 260 -13.70 -22.95 -1.12
C GLU A 260 -13.25 -21.92 -2.16
N PRO A 261 -14.09 -20.90 -2.46
CA PRO A 261 -13.70 -19.77 -3.30
C PRO A 261 -12.37 -19.16 -2.86
N PRO A 262 -11.46 -18.86 -3.80
CA PRO A 262 -10.11 -18.46 -3.49
C PRO A 262 -10.02 -17.04 -2.93
N ILE A 263 -11.03 -16.18 -3.13
CA ILE A 263 -11.08 -14.83 -2.56
C ILE A 263 -12.21 -14.75 -1.53
N ARG A 264 -11.87 -14.19 -0.36
CA ARG A 264 -12.83 -13.80 0.67
C ARG A 264 -12.54 -12.37 1.12
N VAL A 265 -13.52 -11.50 1.02
CA VAL A 265 -13.40 -10.09 1.42
C VAL A 265 -14.50 -9.72 2.41
N PHE A 266 -14.14 -9.05 3.49
CA PHE A 266 -15.10 -8.56 4.47
C PHE A 266 -15.71 -7.24 3.99
N VAL A 267 -17.03 -7.16 3.84
CA VAL A 267 -17.69 -5.94 3.39
C VAL A 267 -18.03 -5.08 4.61
N ARG A 268 -17.37 -3.93 4.72
CA ARG A 268 -17.67 -2.93 5.76
C ARG A 268 -19.09 -2.39 5.54
N GLY A 269 -19.82 -2.07 6.60
CA GLY A 269 -21.23 -1.64 6.52
C GLY A 269 -22.24 -2.78 6.59
N THR A 270 -22.00 -3.94 5.94
CA THR A 270 -22.83 -5.15 6.10
C THR A 270 -22.36 -6.05 7.23
N HIS A 271 -21.06 -6.00 7.54
CA HIS A 271 -20.38 -6.92 8.46
C HIS A 271 -20.40 -8.38 8.00
N GLN A 272 -20.45 -8.61 6.69
CA GLN A 272 -20.51 -9.95 6.09
C GLN A 272 -19.29 -10.22 5.21
N TRP A 273 -18.98 -11.50 5.02
CA TRP A 273 -17.96 -11.94 4.06
C TRP A 273 -18.56 -12.17 2.69
N LYS A 274 -17.94 -11.60 1.66
CA LYS A 274 -18.23 -11.86 0.25
C LYS A 274 -17.14 -12.75 -0.34
N LYS A 275 -17.54 -13.69 -1.19
CA LYS A 275 -16.66 -14.71 -1.79
C LYS A 275 -16.59 -14.49 -3.30
N SER A 276 -15.43 -14.75 -3.90
CA SER A 276 -15.23 -14.62 -5.35
C SER A 276 -14.13 -15.56 -5.86
N THR A 277 -14.13 -15.81 -7.17
CA THR A 277 -13.03 -16.46 -7.91
C THR A 277 -12.11 -15.47 -8.61
N GLU A 278 -12.57 -14.22 -8.78
CA GLU A 278 -11.88 -13.18 -9.54
C GLU A 278 -11.76 -11.86 -8.75
N TRP A 279 -10.68 -11.12 -9.03
CA TRP A 279 -10.44 -9.78 -8.51
C TRP A 279 -9.93 -8.87 -9.66
N PRO A 280 -10.48 -7.66 -9.86
CA PRO A 280 -11.69 -7.11 -9.22
C PRO A 280 -12.92 -8.01 -9.38
N LEU A 281 -13.99 -7.76 -8.61
CA LEU A 281 -15.15 -8.64 -8.63
C LEU A 281 -15.81 -8.64 -10.03
N PRO A 282 -16.31 -9.80 -10.51
CA PRO A 282 -16.84 -9.91 -11.88
C PRO A 282 -18.07 -9.03 -12.11
N GLU A 283 -18.84 -8.72 -11.05
CA GLU A 283 -19.98 -7.81 -11.10
C GLU A 283 -19.61 -6.31 -11.03
N THR A 284 -18.32 -5.96 -10.95
CA THR A 284 -17.88 -4.57 -10.85
C THR A 284 -18.30 -3.75 -12.07
N LYS A 285 -19.07 -2.69 -11.81
CA LYS A 285 -19.39 -1.60 -12.75
C LYS A 285 -18.51 -0.40 -12.43
N TRP A 286 -17.65 -0.06 -13.40
CA TRP A 286 -16.78 1.11 -13.31
C TRP A 286 -17.55 2.40 -13.60
N THR A 287 -17.90 3.12 -12.53
CA THR A 287 -18.76 4.32 -12.61
C THR A 287 -17.95 5.59 -12.34
N PRO A 288 -17.85 6.52 -13.31
CA PRO A 288 -17.20 7.80 -13.10
C PRO A 288 -18.09 8.76 -12.29
N PHE A 289 -17.48 9.45 -11.33
CA PHE A 289 -18.05 10.57 -10.58
C PHE A 289 -17.22 11.80 -10.85
N TYR A 290 -17.71 12.66 -11.73
CA TYR A 290 -17.09 13.93 -12.05
C TYR A 290 -17.10 14.85 -10.83
N LEU A 291 -16.00 15.55 -10.61
CA LEU A 291 -15.90 16.62 -9.62
C LEU A 291 -16.68 17.81 -10.17
N HIS A 292 -17.40 18.57 -9.37
CA HIS A 292 -18.18 19.74 -9.83
C HIS A 292 -18.03 20.92 -8.86
N GLU A 293 -18.39 22.12 -9.34
CA GLU A 293 -18.50 23.31 -8.50
C GLU A 293 -19.37 23.09 -7.26
N GLY A 294 -18.99 23.75 -6.17
CA GLY A 294 -19.63 23.60 -4.86
C GLY A 294 -19.24 22.32 -4.12
N GLY A 295 -18.19 21.61 -4.55
CA GLY A 295 -17.71 20.40 -3.88
C GLY A 295 -18.64 19.20 -4.10
N ARG A 296 -19.17 19.04 -5.32
CA ARG A 296 -20.08 17.94 -5.66
C ARG A 296 -19.36 16.82 -6.40
N LEU A 297 -19.68 15.57 -6.10
CA LEU A 297 -19.36 14.38 -6.90
C LEU A 297 -20.62 13.92 -7.61
N TRP A 298 -20.57 13.80 -8.93
CA TRP A 298 -21.76 13.46 -9.72
C TRP A 298 -21.42 12.62 -10.95
N GLU A 299 -22.25 11.64 -11.28
CA GLU A 299 -22.09 10.79 -12.49
C GLU A 299 -22.24 11.55 -13.80
N ARG A 300 -22.85 12.74 -13.75
CA ARG A 300 -23.08 13.56 -14.93
C ARG A 300 -21.79 14.25 -15.35
N GLU A 301 -21.46 14.13 -16.63
CA GLU A 301 -20.41 14.93 -17.27
C GLU A 301 -20.67 16.43 -17.16
N HIS A 302 -19.61 17.20 -17.32
CA HIS A 302 -19.66 18.64 -17.24
C HIS A 302 -20.54 19.28 -18.30
N PHE A 303 -21.28 20.30 -17.91
CA PHE A 303 -21.83 21.28 -18.86
C PHE A 303 -20.70 22.20 -19.35
N PRO A 304 -20.85 22.83 -20.53
CA PRO A 304 -19.93 23.85 -21.00
C PRO A 304 -19.75 24.96 -19.96
N ASN A 305 -18.51 25.43 -19.77
CA ASN A 305 -18.11 26.42 -18.76
C ASN A 305 -18.12 25.94 -17.29
N GLY A 306 -17.83 24.65 -17.06
CA GLY A 306 -17.50 24.17 -15.70
C GLY A 306 -16.32 24.93 -15.07
N GLY A 307 -16.20 24.81 -13.75
CA GLY A 307 -15.29 25.63 -12.97
C GLY A 307 -13.90 25.03 -12.70
N SER A 308 -13.24 25.66 -11.74
CA SER A 308 -12.07 25.12 -11.05
C SER A 308 -12.19 25.46 -9.57
N SER A 309 -11.52 24.70 -8.72
CA SER A 309 -11.44 24.98 -7.29
C SER A 309 -9.99 25.08 -6.88
N SER A 310 -9.67 26.08 -6.06
CA SER A 310 -8.30 26.35 -5.63
C SER A 310 -8.20 26.37 -4.12
N PHE A 311 -7.03 26.00 -3.62
CA PHE A 311 -6.69 26.05 -2.20
C PHE A 311 -5.21 26.42 -2.03
N SER A 312 -4.85 26.88 -0.84
CA SER A 312 -3.49 27.26 -0.48
C SER A 312 -2.79 26.13 0.29
N ASP A 313 -1.60 25.75 -0.16
CA ASP A 313 -0.71 24.81 0.55
C ASP A 313 0.56 25.52 1.00
N SER A 314 0.81 25.60 2.30
CA SER A 314 2.01 26.24 2.85
C SER A 314 2.37 25.71 4.25
N PRO A 315 3.58 25.96 4.76
CA PRO A 315 3.93 25.64 6.14
C PRO A 315 3.00 26.22 7.21
N TRP A 316 2.32 27.33 6.90
CA TRP A 316 1.48 28.08 7.84
C TRP A 316 -0.02 27.79 7.71
N GLY A 317 -0.42 27.14 6.61
CA GLY A 317 -1.82 26.83 6.32
C GLY A 317 -1.90 25.75 5.25
N ARG A 318 -2.61 24.67 5.55
CA ARG A 318 -2.80 23.49 4.70
C ARG A 318 -4.29 23.34 4.42
N GLU A 319 -4.76 24.05 3.40
CA GLU A 319 -6.14 23.93 2.93
C GLU A 319 -6.33 22.66 2.09
N HIS A 320 -7.57 22.36 1.74
CA HIS A 320 -7.92 21.17 0.97
C HIS A 320 -9.23 21.41 0.20
N LEU A 321 -9.52 20.53 -0.74
CA LEU A 321 -10.81 20.46 -1.42
C LEU A 321 -11.56 19.21 -0.98
N GLU A 322 -12.88 19.34 -0.84
CA GLU A 322 -13.78 18.22 -0.61
C GLU A 322 -14.83 18.16 -1.70
N PHE A 323 -15.11 16.95 -2.18
CA PHE A 323 -16.18 16.67 -3.12
C PHE A 323 -17.03 15.53 -2.55
N SER A 324 -18.34 15.71 -2.48
CA SER A 324 -19.24 14.70 -1.94
C SER A 324 -20.42 14.44 -2.87
N THR A 325 -20.92 13.21 -2.89
CA THR A 325 -22.20 12.91 -3.53
C THR A 325 -23.34 13.59 -2.78
N SER A 326 -24.51 13.66 -3.43
CA SER A 326 -25.77 13.77 -2.69
C SER A 326 -25.93 12.60 -1.72
N GLU A 327 -26.89 12.71 -0.80
CA GLU A 327 -27.32 11.55 -0.01
C GLU A 327 -27.71 10.42 -0.95
N LEU A 328 -27.18 9.23 -0.69
CA LEU A 328 -27.55 8.03 -1.43
C LEU A 328 -28.98 7.66 -1.08
N VAL A 329 -29.85 7.43 -2.06
CA VAL A 329 -31.23 7.01 -1.77
C VAL A 329 -31.38 5.51 -1.53
N GLU A 330 -30.38 4.73 -1.92
CA GLU A 330 -30.35 3.28 -1.74
C GLU A 330 -28.97 2.83 -1.25
N GLU A 331 -28.90 1.60 -0.75
CA GLU A 331 -27.62 1.00 -0.38
C GLU A 331 -26.75 0.80 -1.63
N THR A 332 -25.50 1.25 -1.56
CA THR A 332 -24.55 1.19 -2.67
C THR A 332 -23.28 0.49 -2.22
N GLU A 333 -22.92 -0.59 -2.90
CA GLU A 333 -21.73 -1.37 -2.59
C GLU A 333 -20.57 -0.93 -3.50
N VAL A 334 -19.45 -0.54 -2.90
CA VAL A 334 -18.20 -0.20 -3.58
C VAL A 334 -17.11 -1.16 -3.14
N ILE A 335 -16.72 -2.08 -4.02
CA ILE A 335 -15.69 -3.09 -3.77
C ILE A 335 -14.70 -3.14 -4.91
N GLY A 336 -13.45 -2.78 -4.63
CA GLY A 336 -12.37 -2.83 -5.60
C GLY A 336 -11.36 -1.70 -5.46
N PRO A 337 -10.39 -1.62 -6.39
CA PRO A 337 -9.49 -0.49 -6.52
C PRO A 337 -10.26 0.75 -7.00
N VAL A 338 -9.81 1.93 -6.59
CA VAL A 338 -10.42 3.22 -6.91
C VAL A 338 -9.39 4.09 -7.62
N LEU A 339 -9.81 4.87 -8.62
CA LEU A 339 -8.92 5.76 -9.37
C LEU A 339 -9.45 7.19 -9.33
N LEU A 340 -8.58 8.15 -9.01
CA LEU A 340 -8.85 9.56 -9.26
C LEU A 340 -8.06 10.03 -10.47
N ASN A 341 -8.75 10.41 -11.54
CA ASN A 341 -8.17 11.09 -12.69
C ASN A 341 -8.55 12.56 -12.61
N PHE A 342 -7.57 13.46 -12.54
CA PHE A 342 -7.89 14.88 -12.41
C PHE A 342 -6.83 15.77 -13.04
N TYR A 343 -7.27 16.96 -13.40
CA TYR A 343 -6.45 17.98 -14.00
C TYR A 343 -6.16 19.06 -12.97
N ALA A 344 -4.89 19.41 -12.83
CA ALA A 344 -4.49 20.41 -11.85
C ALA A 344 -3.27 21.22 -12.29
N SER A 345 -3.12 22.38 -11.66
CA SER A 345 -1.94 23.23 -11.75
C SER A 345 -1.53 23.68 -10.35
N THR A 346 -0.25 24.02 -10.18
CA THR A 346 0.28 24.66 -8.97
C THR A 346 1.15 25.87 -9.35
N THR A 347 1.30 26.83 -8.45
CA THR A 347 2.25 27.94 -8.61
C THR A 347 3.70 27.57 -8.26
N ASP A 348 3.94 26.33 -7.83
CA ASP A 348 5.26 25.79 -7.49
C ASP A 348 5.76 24.81 -8.57
N ASP A 349 7.02 24.39 -8.49
CA ASP A 349 7.62 23.38 -9.37
C ASP A 349 7.28 21.93 -8.97
N GLU A 350 6.51 21.77 -7.89
CA GLU A 350 6.16 20.49 -7.30
C GLU A 350 4.85 20.59 -6.53
N VAL A 351 4.13 19.48 -6.46
CA VAL A 351 2.97 19.29 -5.59
C VAL A 351 3.00 17.86 -5.05
N LEU A 352 2.64 17.68 -3.79
CA LEU A 352 2.54 16.35 -3.18
C LEU A 352 1.06 16.06 -2.99
N TRP A 353 0.47 15.17 -3.78
CA TRP A 353 -0.96 14.86 -3.69
C TRP A 353 -1.23 13.80 -2.64
N PHE A 354 -2.20 14.10 -1.78
CA PHE A 354 -2.78 13.18 -0.82
C PHE A 354 -4.30 13.18 -1.02
N VAL A 355 -4.86 12.00 -1.25
CA VAL A 355 -6.30 11.84 -1.47
C VAL A 355 -6.86 10.82 -0.51
N SER A 356 -8.05 11.07 0.03
CA SER A 356 -8.76 10.11 0.87
C SER A 356 -10.18 9.91 0.41
N LEU A 357 -10.59 8.64 0.35
CA LEU A 357 -11.97 8.23 0.13
C LEU A 357 -12.63 8.01 1.50
N ARG A 358 -13.81 8.60 1.69
CA ARG A 358 -14.47 8.69 2.98
C ARG A 358 -15.97 8.39 2.85
N GLU A 359 -16.54 7.90 3.94
CA GLU A 359 -17.97 7.82 4.14
C GLU A 359 -18.39 8.93 5.10
N VAL A 360 -19.45 9.65 4.76
CA VAL A 360 -20.20 10.46 5.72
C VAL A 360 -21.53 9.75 5.93
N ASP A 361 -21.80 9.26 7.13
CA ASP A 361 -23.06 8.57 7.42
C ASP A 361 -24.25 9.56 7.49
N ALA A 362 -25.46 9.03 7.61
CA ALA A 362 -26.69 9.82 7.71
C ALA A 362 -26.75 10.74 8.94
N GLN A 363 -25.87 10.57 9.92
CA GLN A 363 -25.74 11.44 11.10
C GLN A 363 -24.64 12.50 10.91
N GLY A 364 -23.97 12.53 9.75
CA GLY A 364 -22.89 13.45 9.45
C GLY A 364 -21.53 13.00 10.01
N LYS A 365 -21.42 11.79 10.55
CA LYS A 365 -20.13 11.28 11.05
C LYS A 365 -19.28 10.81 9.87
N GLU A 366 -18.06 11.32 9.83
CA GLU A 366 -17.10 11.01 8.78
C GLU A 366 -16.16 9.87 9.19
N LYS A 367 -15.81 9.02 8.22
CA LYS A 367 -14.85 7.93 8.38
C LYS A 367 -13.98 7.78 7.14
N VAL A 368 -12.67 7.68 7.34
CA VAL A 368 -11.72 7.34 6.27
C VAL A 368 -11.85 5.87 5.90
N LEU A 369 -12.01 5.60 4.60
CA LEU A 369 -12.08 4.24 4.06
C LEU A 369 -10.71 3.75 3.59
N THR A 370 -9.97 4.62 2.89
CA THR A 370 -8.69 4.34 2.24
C THR A 370 -8.05 5.63 1.71
N ARG A 371 -6.81 5.57 1.20
CA ARG A 371 -6.03 6.72 0.71
C ARG A 371 -5.28 6.41 -0.59
N GLY A 372 -4.81 7.47 -1.26
CA GLY A 372 -3.91 7.43 -2.40
C GLY A 372 -2.92 8.60 -2.34
N TRP A 373 -1.77 8.43 -3.00
CA TRP A 373 -0.66 9.38 -2.96
C TRP A 373 -0.02 9.51 -4.34
N LEU A 374 0.45 10.72 -4.67
CA LEU A 374 1.26 10.94 -5.87
C LEU A 374 2.11 12.21 -5.75
N ARG A 375 3.40 12.09 -5.98
CA ARG A 375 4.29 13.24 -6.20
C ARG A 375 4.10 13.77 -7.62
N GLY A 376 3.85 15.07 -7.78
CA GLY A 376 3.51 15.67 -9.06
C GLY A 376 4.61 15.53 -10.12
N SER A 377 5.87 15.62 -9.71
CA SER A 377 7.02 15.35 -10.59
C SER A 377 7.22 13.87 -10.94
N HIS A 378 6.47 12.95 -10.32
CA HIS A 378 6.45 11.52 -10.59
C HIS A 378 5.19 11.07 -11.37
N ARG A 379 4.43 12.01 -11.94
CA ARG A 379 3.16 11.76 -12.65
C ARG A 379 3.25 10.87 -13.89
N GLU A 380 4.44 10.55 -14.39
CA GLU A 380 4.62 9.69 -15.57
C GLU A 380 3.84 8.39 -15.40
N VAL A 381 3.01 8.05 -16.39
CA VAL A 381 2.25 6.79 -16.44
C VAL A 381 2.87 5.92 -17.52
N ALA A 382 3.11 4.64 -17.22
CA ALA A 382 3.47 3.64 -18.23
C ALA A 382 2.20 2.91 -18.72
N PRO A 383 1.71 3.19 -19.94
CA PRO A 383 0.44 2.64 -20.42
C PRO A 383 0.43 1.11 -20.45
N ASP A 384 1.53 0.49 -20.91
CA ASP A 384 1.66 -0.97 -21.07
C ASP A 384 1.58 -1.75 -19.76
N ARG A 385 1.74 -1.06 -18.63
CA ARG A 385 1.67 -1.65 -17.28
C ARG A 385 0.47 -1.17 -16.48
N SER A 386 -0.28 -0.22 -17.03
CA SER A 386 -1.45 0.37 -16.37
C SER A 386 -2.70 -0.43 -16.68
N LYS A 387 -3.65 -0.40 -15.76
CA LYS A 387 -5.03 -0.85 -15.98
C LYS A 387 -5.94 0.36 -15.99
N ARG A 388 -7.16 0.18 -16.50
CA ARG A 388 -8.21 1.21 -16.50
C ARG A 388 -8.45 1.84 -15.12
N TRP A 389 -8.25 1.08 -14.04
CA TRP A 389 -8.52 1.48 -12.65
C TRP A 389 -7.26 1.58 -11.78
N GLU A 390 -6.07 1.38 -12.36
CA GLU A 390 -4.81 1.33 -11.62
C GLU A 390 -3.66 1.80 -12.52
N PRO A 391 -3.32 3.10 -12.50
CA PRO A 391 -2.18 3.63 -13.23
C PRO A 391 -0.87 3.07 -12.66
N TYR A 392 0.07 2.74 -13.54
CA TYR A 392 1.42 2.39 -13.14
C TYR A 392 2.37 3.57 -13.32
N HIS A 393 2.86 4.11 -12.21
CA HIS A 393 3.92 5.11 -12.19
C HIS A 393 5.30 4.44 -12.05
N PRO A 394 6.21 4.64 -13.02
CA PRO A 394 7.55 4.07 -12.95
C PRO A 394 8.38 4.63 -11.81
N HIS A 395 8.20 5.91 -11.48
CA HIS A 395 9.00 6.63 -10.47
C HIS A 395 10.52 6.63 -10.76
N THR A 396 10.91 6.57 -12.03
CA THR A 396 12.31 6.45 -12.48
C THR A 396 12.99 7.81 -12.73
N ARG A 397 12.24 8.92 -12.72
CA ARG A 397 12.78 10.28 -12.87
C ARG A 397 11.89 11.31 -12.18
N PHE A 398 12.48 12.45 -11.85
CA PHE A 398 11.76 13.67 -11.52
C PHE A 398 11.52 14.47 -12.80
N GLU A 399 10.27 14.84 -13.05
CA GLU A 399 9.90 15.79 -14.10
C GLU A 399 9.21 17.01 -13.45
N PRO A 400 9.99 18.04 -13.03
CA PRO A 400 9.43 19.21 -12.35
C PRO A 400 8.26 19.83 -13.10
N LEU A 401 7.31 20.37 -12.34
CA LEU A 401 6.16 21.07 -12.90
C LEU A 401 6.57 22.47 -13.37
N VAL A 402 5.82 22.97 -14.35
CA VAL A 402 5.94 24.36 -14.79
C VAL A 402 4.83 25.12 -14.07
N PRO A 403 5.13 26.14 -13.23
CA PRO A 403 4.12 26.90 -12.52
C PRO A 403 3.00 27.39 -13.43
N GLY A 404 1.75 27.15 -13.02
CA GLY A 404 0.54 27.53 -13.75
C GLY A 404 0.17 26.65 -14.95
N ARG A 405 1.03 25.71 -15.38
CA ARG A 405 0.67 24.74 -16.42
C ARG A 405 -0.27 23.67 -15.86
N ILE A 406 -1.30 23.34 -16.63
CA ILE A 406 -2.25 22.27 -16.31
C ILE A 406 -1.65 20.93 -16.71
N TYR A 407 -1.71 19.97 -15.79
CA TYR A 407 -1.29 18.59 -15.98
C TYR A 407 -2.43 17.65 -15.61
N GLU A 408 -2.47 16.48 -16.26
CA GLU A 408 -3.27 15.35 -15.80
C GLU A 408 -2.50 14.57 -14.73
N PHE A 409 -3.20 14.16 -13.68
CA PHE A 409 -2.73 13.30 -12.62
C PHE A 409 -3.68 12.12 -12.46
N ASN A 410 -3.13 10.91 -12.40
CA ASN A 410 -3.87 9.68 -12.20
C ASN A 410 -3.43 9.08 -10.86
N ILE A 411 -4.30 9.03 -9.86
CA ILE A 411 -3.94 8.52 -8.52
C ILE A 411 -4.71 7.24 -8.24
N ALA A 412 -3.98 6.13 -8.12
CA ALA A 412 -4.52 4.91 -7.56
C ALA A 412 -4.82 5.11 -6.06
N ILE A 413 -6.09 4.94 -5.69
CA ILE A 413 -6.55 4.91 -4.31
C ILE A 413 -6.66 3.43 -3.91
N VAL A 414 -5.99 3.06 -2.81
CA VAL A 414 -5.87 1.66 -2.38
C VAL A 414 -7.26 1.04 -2.24
N ALA A 415 -7.43 -0.20 -2.70
CA ALA A 415 -8.73 -0.84 -2.78
C ALA A 415 -9.48 -0.91 -1.43
N THR A 416 -10.81 -0.92 -1.53
CA THR A 416 -11.75 -0.94 -0.40
C THR A 416 -12.90 -1.92 -0.65
N ALA A 417 -13.56 -2.39 0.41
CA ALA A 417 -14.90 -2.94 0.36
C ALA A 417 -15.80 -2.23 1.38
N ASN A 418 -16.81 -1.49 0.92
CA ASN A 418 -17.77 -0.78 1.77
C ASN A 418 -19.17 -0.80 1.16
N LEU A 419 -20.19 -1.10 1.97
CA LEU A 419 -21.58 -0.79 1.67
C LEU A 419 -21.91 0.56 2.31
N PHE A 420 -22.22 1.54 1.48
CA PHE A 420 -22.77 2.81 1.92
C PHE A 420 -24.29 2.67 2.08
N LYS A 421 -24.82 3.01 3.25
CA LYS A 421 -26.26 2.95 3.52
C LYS A 421 -26.99 4.11 2.84
N ALA A 422 -28.29 3.95 2.62
CA ALA A 422 -29.15 5.09 2.28
C ALA A 422 -28.98 6.23 3.31
N GLY A 423 -28.95 7.47 2.84
CA GLY A 423 -28.62 8.68 3.61
C GLY A 423 -27.12 8.92 3.83
N SER A 424 -26.24 7.98 3.46
CA SER A 424 -24.80 8.21 3.50
C SER A 424 -24.34 9.01 2.29
N ARG A 425 -23.10 9.51 2.31
CA ARG A 425 -22.44 10.16 1.18
C ARG A 425 -21.07 9.56 0.95
N ILE A 426 -20.68 9.47 -0.32
CA ILE A 426 -19.30 9.19 -0.70
C ILE A 426 -18.58 10.53 -0.78
N LYS A 427 -17.49 10.69 0.00
CA LYS A 427 -16.68 11.91 0.03
C LYS A 427 -15.26 11.62 -0.45
N LEU A 428 -14.75 12.51 -1.29
CA LEU A 428 -13.35 12.61 -1.71
C LEU A 428 -12.74 13.87 -1.09
N LYS A 429 -11.60 13.73 -0.45
CA LYS A 429 -10.78 14.86 -0.01
C LYS A 429 -9.46 14.88 -0.78
N ILE A 430 -9.08 16.05 -1.29
CA ILE A 430 -7.83 16.30 -2.02
C ILE A 430 -7.02 17.35 -1.24
N THR A 431 -5.80 17.01 -0.86
CA THR A 431 -4.93 17.87 -0.04
C THR A 431 -3.45 17.65 -0.40
N CYS A 432 -2.57 18.43 0.23
CA CYS A 432 -1.13 18.39 0.03
C CYS A 432 -0.32 17.84 1.23
N CYS A 433 -0.99 17.24 2.21
CA CYS A 433 -0.36 16.57 3.33
C CYS A 433 -1.21 15.43 3.90
N ASP A 434 -0.61 14.58 4.72
CA ASP A 434 -1.34 13.52 5.43
C ASP A 434 -2.52 14.08 6.24
N ASP A 435 -3.62 13.32 6.23
CA ASP A 435 -4.70 13.51 7.19
C ASP A 435 -4.25 13.09 8.59
N GLN A 436 -4.76 13.82 9.60
CA GLN A 436 -4.60 13.40 11.00
C GLN A 436 -5.20 12.00 11.19
N PRO A 437 -4.43 11.03 11.71
CA PRO A 437 -4.92 9.67 11.89
C PRO A 437 -5.84 9.57 13.11
N ASP A 438 -6.98 8.91 12.95
CA ASP A 438 -7.91 8.66 14.06
C ASP A 438 -7.47 7.50 14.97
N ASN A 439 -6.57 6.65 14.48
CA ASN A 439 -6.08 5.46 15.19
C ASN A 439 -4.68 5.04 14.71
N ALA A 440 -4.09 4.07 15.43
CA ALA A 440 -2.74 3.60 15.15
C ALA A 440 -2.57 2.91 13.78
N LEU A 441 -3.62 2.30 13.23
CA LEU A 441 -3.54 1.67 11.91
C LEU A 441 -3.50 2.73 10.80
N GLU A 442 -4.30 3.79 10.92
CA GLU A 442 -4.24 4.92 10.00
C GLU A 442 -2.92 5.68 10.09
N ALA A 443 -2.29 5.73 11.27
CA ALA A 443 -0.99 6.35 11.46
C ALA A 443 0.13 5.67 10.66
N ILE A 444 -0.02 4.39 10.28
CA ILE A 444 0.91 3.67 9.39
C ILE A 444 0.91 4.30 7.99
N ALA A 445 -0.24 4.85 7.56
CA ALA A 445 -0.43 5.47 6.26
C ALA A 445 -0.12 6.98 6.25
N GLY A 446 0.81 7.42 7.10
CA GLY A 446 1.15 8.84 7.23
C GLY A 446 2.59 9.08 7.67
N GLY A 447 2.90 10.35 7.93
CA GLY A 447 4.25 10.77 8.30
C GLY A 447 5.15 11.02 7.10
N HIS A 448 4.56 11.43 5.99
CA HIS A 448 5.26 11.84 4.78
C HIS A 448 5.96 13.18 4.93
N ILE A 449 6.93 13.42 4.06
CA ILE A 449 7.51 14.76 3.87
C ILE A 449 6.44 15.74 3.40
N ARG A 450 6.64 17.03 3.70
CA ARG A 450 5.71 18.11 3.32
C ARG A 450 6.46 19.24 2.65
N ARG A 451 5.86 19.84 1.61
CA ARG A 451 6.42 21.03 0.93
C ARG A 451 6.65 22.17 1.91
N GLN A 452 7.83 22.76 1.91
CA GLN A 452 8.15 23.94 2.73
C GLN A 452 7.99 25.26 1.97
N SER A 453 7.67 25.21 0.68
CA SER A 453 7.20 26.37 -0.09
C SER A 453 5.69 26.55 0.06
N GLY A 454 5.25 27.80 0.01
CA GLY A 454 3.85 28.13 -0.21
C GLY A 454 3.48 28.00 -1.69
N SER A 455 2.33 27.43 -1.98
CA SER A 455 1.80 27.29 -3.33
C SER A 455 0.29 27.46 -3.35
N ARG A 456 -0.24 27.96 -4.48
CA ARG A 456 -1.67 27.88 -4.79
C ARG A 456 -1.87 26.70 -5.72
N VAL A 457 -2.77 25.80 -5.33
CA VAL A 457 -3.12 24.60 -6.07
C VAL A 457 -4.52 24.77 -6.64
N THR A 458 -4.71 24.43 -7.91
CA THR A 458 -5.99 24.54 -8.62
C THR A 458 -6.32 23.22 -9.27
N VAL A 459 -7.52 22.67 -8.98
CA VAL A 459 -8.10 21.49 -9.64
C VAL A 459 -9.18 21.95 -10.60
N PHE A 460 -9.04 21.57 -11.87
CA PHE A 460 -9.96 21.91 -12.96
C PHE A 460 -11.01 20.83 -13.11
N HIS A 461 -12.26 21.22 -13.26
CA HIS A 461 -13.39 20.30 -13.37
C HIS A 461 -14.43 20.89 -14.32
N ASN A 462 -14.12 20.80 -15.61
CA ASN A 462 -14.93 21.32 -16.69
C ASN A 462 -14.94 20.39 -17.90
N ASP A 463 -15.64 20.77 -18.97
CA ASP A 463 -15.79 19.96 -20.18
C ASP A 463 -14.46 19.68 -20.89
N GLN A 464 -13.51 20.62 -20.84
CA GLN A 464 -12.16 20.40 -21.35
C GLN A 464 -11.30 19.54 -20.40
N TYR A 465 -11.52 19.65 -19.10
CA TYR A 465 -10.76 18.99 -18.04
C TYR A 465 -11.68 18.17 -17.13
N PRO A 466 -12.17 17.00 -17.60
CA PRO A 466 -13.20 16.22 -16.93
C PRO A 466 -12.64 15.37 -15.77
N SER A 467 -12.21 16.04 -14.71
CA SER A 467 -11.72 15.40 -13.48
C SER A 467 -12.81 14.53 -12.85
N HIS A 468 -12.49 13.26 -12.58
CA HIS A 468 -13.44 12.29 -12.06
C HIS A 468 -12.79 11.25 -11.14
N LEU A 469 -13.60 10.76 -10.21
CA LEU A 469 -13.35 9.60 -9.38
C LEU A 469 -14.03 8.37 -10.02
N LEU A 470 -13.25 7.35 -10.39
CA LEU A 470 -13.77 6.10 -10.92
C LEU A 470 -13.98 5.10 -9.77
N LEU A 471 -15.24 4.75 -9.51
CA LEU A 471 -15.62 3.85 -8.43
C LEU A 471 -16.01 2.45 -8.96
N PRO A 472 -15.60 1.37 -8.26
CA PRO A 472 -16.01 0.00 -8.57
C PRO A 472 -17.34 -0.34 -7.88
N VAL A 473 -18.46 0.06 -8.46
CA VAL A 473 -19.80 -0.23 -7.91
C VAL A 473 -20.17 -1.69 -8.18
N THR A 474 -20.45 -2.48 -7.15
CA THR A 474 -20.74 -3.92 -7.26
C THR A 474 -22.20 -4.26 -6.96
N ALA A 475 -22.93 -3.37 -6.29
CA ALA A 475 -24.38 -3.46 -6.08
C ALA A 475 -24.98 -2.06 -5.82
N GLY A 476 -26.28 -1.91 -6.05
CA GLY A 476 -26.97 -0.62 -6.01
C GLY A 476 -26.75 0.21 -7.28
N ASN A 477 -27.11 1.49 -7.22
CA ASN A 477 -27.15 2.42 -8.33
C ASN A 477 -27.96 1.95 -9.55
N VAL A 478 -29.19 1.49 -9.33
CA VAL A 478 -29.96 0.82 -10.39
C VAL A 478 -30.43 1.79 -11.49
N ILE A 479 -30.67 3.06 -11.16
CA ILE A 479 -31.21 4.08 -12.09
C ILE A 479 -30.50 5.45 -12.03
N GLY A 480 -29.22 5.51 -11.61
CA GLY A 480 -28.55 6.79 -11.34
C GLY A 480 -29.04 7.41 -10.03
N THR A 481 -29.22 6.58 -9.00
CA THR A 481 -29.82 6.94 -7.71
C THR A 481 -28.95 7.90 -6.88
N PHE A 482 -27.72 8.18 -7.32
CA PHE A 482 -26.89 9.26 -6.80
C PHE A 482 -27.48 10.66 -7.06
N VAL A 483 -28.45 10.78 -7.98
CA VAL A 483 -29.10 12.05 -8.35
C VAL A 483 -30.38 12.32 -7.55
N SER A 484 -30.99 11.30 -6.96
CA SER A 484 -32.36 11.39 -6.41
C SER A 484 -32.46 11.79 -4.93
N GLY A 485 -31.35 11.83 -4.19
CA GLY A 485 -31.37 12.14 -2.75
C GLY A 485 -31.23 13.62 -2.41
N GLY A 486 -31.15 14.50 -3.42
CA GLY A 486 -31.26 15.93 -3.18
C GLY A 486 -32.69 16.28 -2.79
N HIS A 487 -32.88 17.07 -1.72
CA HIS A 487 -34.12 17.81 -1.56
C HIS A 487 -34.33 18.64 -2.83
N PRO A 488 -35.51 18.60 -3.48
CA PRO A 488 -35.78 19.46 -4.62
C PRO A 488 -35.62 20.90 -4.14
N TYR A 489 -34.58 21.59 -4.62
CA TYR A 489 -34.47 23.04 -4.46
C TYR A 489 -35.61 23.66 -5.27
N PHE A 490 -36.66 24.09 -4.56
CA PHE A 490 -37.49 25.23 -4.92
C PHE A 490 -36.94 26.47 -4.22
#